data_AF-A0A1I0J788-F1
#
_entry.id   AF-A0A1I0J788-F1
#
_cell.length_a   1.000
_cell.length_b   1.000
_cell.length_c   1.000
_cell.angle_alpha   90.00
_cell.angle_beta   90.00
_cell.angle_gamma   90.00
#
_symmetry.space_group_name_H-M   'P 1'
#
loop_
_entity.id
_entity.type
_entity.pdbx_description
1 polymer ?
#
loop_
_entity_poly.entity_id
_entity_poly.type
_entity_poly.pdbx_seq_one_letter_code
_entity_poly.pdbx_strand_id
1 'polypeptide(L)' 'MSESNTNELIRALESAEDQLADAEDVVWNVSTELCDEETEQSLDELVEELWRIQNRITEIKETASEE' A
#
# COMPACT_ATOMS: atom_id res chain seq x y z
N MET A 1 20.78 -9.32 14.30
CA MET A 1 20.00 -8.32 15.06
C MET A 1 18.97 -9.08 15.88
N SER A 2 18.55 -8.59 17.06
CA SER A 2 17.64 -9.35 17.92
C SER A 2 16.26 -9.51 17.25
N GLU A 3 15.67 -10.72 17.26
CA GLU A 3 14.35 -11.06 16.69
C GLU A 3 13.22 -10.08 17.10
N SER A 4 13.38 -9.39 18.23
CA SER A 4 12.48 -8.32 18.69
C SER A 4 12.39 -7.14 17.73
N ASN A 5 13.50 -6.75 17.08
CA ASN A 5 13.51 -5.60 16.16
C ASN A 5 12.83 -5.96 14.83
N THR A 6 12.99 -7.20 14.36
CA THR A 6 12.34 -7.68 13.13
C THR A 6 10.82 -7.71 13.29
N ASN A 7 10.33 -8.17 14.44
CA ASN A 7 8.89 -8.18 14.74
C ASN A 7 8.26 -6.78 14.84
N GLU A 8 8.98 -5.79 15.39
CA GLU A 8 8.51 -4.40 15.41
C GLU A 8 8.43 -3.79 13.99
N LEU A 9 9.42 -4.09 13.14
CA LEU A 9 9.41 -3.66 11.75
C LEU A 9 8.28 -4.30 10.94
N ILE A 10 8.02 -5.59 11.13
CA ILE A 10 6.89 -6.29 10.48
C ILE A 10 5.56 -5.65 10.88
N ARG A 11 5.34 -5.34 12.16
CA ARG A 11 4.11 -4.64 12.60
C ARG A 11 3.97 -3.25 12.02
N ALA A 12 5.08 -2.52 11.86
CA ALA A 12 5.06 -1.22 11.22
C ALA A 12 4.67 -1.33 9.73
N LEU A 13 5.12 -2.39 9.06
CA LEU A 13 4.75 -2.69 7.68
C LEU A 13 3.27 -3.10 7.56
N GLU A 14 2.76 -3.93 8.46
CA GLU A 14 1.33 -4.27 8.53
C GLU A 14 0.46 -3.02 8.71
N SER A 15 0.84 -2.12 9.61
CA SER A 15 0.13 -0.85 9.79
C SER A 15 0.19 0.05 8.55
N ALA A 16 1.27 -0.03 7.75
CA ALA A 16 1.36 0.71 6.51
C ALA A 16 0.48 0.10 5.41
N GLU A 17 0.37 -1.23 5.34
CA GLU A 17 -0.56 -1.91 4.41
C GLU A 17 -2.01 -1.52 4.69
N ASP A 18 -2.43 -1.47 5.96
CA ASP A 18 -3.78 -1.04 6.34
C ASP A 18 -4.06 0.40 5.89
N GLN A 19 -3.11 1.32 6.11
CA GLN A 19 -3.25 2.72 5.70
C GLN A 19 -3.26 2.90 4.18
N LEU A 20 -2.50 2.07 3.45
CA LEU A 20 -2.50 2.09 1.99
C LEU A 20 -3.81 1.56 1.43
N ALA A 21 -4.42 0.55 2.06
CA ALA A 21 -5.74 0.05 1.67
C ALA A 21 -6.83 1.11 1.89
N ASP A 22 -6.79 1.85 3.00
CA ASP A 22 -7.69 2.97 3.24
C ASP A 22 -7.51 4.08 2.19
N ALA A 23 -6.26 4.38 1.81
CA ALA A 23 -5.96 5.38 0.78
C ALA A 23 -6.46 4.95 -0.60
N GLU A 24 -6.29 3.67 -0.95
CA GLU A 24 -6.77 3.08 -2.20
C GLU A 24 -8.30 3.19 -2.32
N ASP A 25 -9.03 2.86 -1.24
CA ASP A 25 -10.50 2.98 -1.23
C ASP A 25 -10.95 4.43 -1.44
N VAL A 26 -10.29 5.40 -0.81
CA VAL A 26 -10.60 6.83 -1.02
C VAL A 26 -10.32 7.26 -2.45
N VAL A 27 -9.16 6.90 -3.01
CA VAL A 27 -8.79 7.28 -4.39
C VAL A 27 -9.74 6.65 -5.40
N TRP A 28 -10.09 5.38 -5.22
CA TRP A 28 -11.07 4.67 -6.04
C TRP A 28 -12.47 5.30 -5.97
N ASN A 29 -12.95 5.61 -4.77
CA ASN A 29 -14.25 6.25 -4.62
C ASN A 29 -14.27 7.63 -5.30
N VAL A 30 -13.20 8.42 -5.14
CA VAL A 30 -13.09 9.74 -5.79
C VAL A 30 -13.02 9.60 -7.32
N SER A 31 -12.27 8.64 -7.86
CA SER A 31 -12.19 8.44 -9.32
C SER A 31 -13.56 8.09 -9.90
N THR A 32 -14.34 7.27 -9.20
CA THR A 32 -15.70 6.88 -9.65
C THR A 32 -16.72 8.02 -9.61
N GLU A 33 -16.51 9.06 -8.79
CA GLU A 33 -17.40 10.21 -8.68
C GLU A 33 -17.03 11.37 -9.63
N LEU A 34 -15.82 11.37 -10.18
CA LEU A 34 -15.35 12.41 -11.08
C LEU A 34 -15.81 12.15 -12.52
N CYS A 35 -16.04 13.23 -13.27
CA CYS A 35 -16.48 13.19 -14.68
C CYS A 35 -15.43 13.74 -15.64
N ASP A 36 -14.22 14.01 -15.13
CA ASP A 36 -13.11 14.59 -15.90
C ASP A 36 -12.05 13.52 -16.18
N GLU A 37 -11.81 13.23 -17.46
CA GLU A 37 -10.92 12.16 -17.92
C GLU A 37 -9.46 12.36 -17.50
N GLU A 38 -8.97 13.61 -17.42
CA GLU A 38 -7.59 13.90 -16.99
C GLU A 38 -7.38 13.56 -15.51
N THR A 39 -8.37 13.91 -14.68
CA THR A 39 -8.34 13.63 -13.24
C THR A 39 -8.57 12.14 -12.96
N GLU A 40 -9.47 11.48 -13.69
CA GLU A 40 -9.70 10.02 -13.59
C GLU A 40 -8.42 9.25 -13.91
N GLN A 41 -7.75 9.58 -15.02
CA GLN A 41 -6.48 8.94 -15.40
C GLN A 41 -5.40 9.14 -14.32
N SER A 42 -5.30 10.33 -13.75
CA SER A 42 -4.33 10.62 -12.68
C SER A 42 -4.61 9.81 -11.41
N LEU A 43 -5.88 9.52 -11.11
CA LEU A 43 -6.27 8.71 -9.96
C LEU A 43 -6.07 7.21 -10.21
N ASP A 44 -6.33 6.73 -11.42
CA ASP A 44 -6.01 5.36 -11.81
C ASP A 44 -4.50 5.07 -11.71
N GLU A 45 -3.65 6.01 -12.16
CA GLU A 45 -2.20 5.93 -11.98
C GLU A 45 -1.81 5.86 -10.50
N LEU A 46 -2.49 6.63 -9.64
CA LEU A 46 -2.26 6.62 -8.20
C LEU A 46 -2.67 5.28 -7.56
N VAL A 47 -3.78 4.67 -7.98
CA VAL A 47 -4.18 3.32 -7.53
C VAL A 47 -3.12 2.28 -7.91
N GLU A 48 -2.60 2.32 -9.14
CA GLU A 48 -1.51 1.41 -9.55
C GLU A 48 -0.25 1.58 -8.70
N GLU A 49 0.12 2.82 -8.35
CA GLU A 49 1.26 3.08 -7.49
C GLU A 49 1.07 2.53 -6.07
N LEU A 50 -0.12 2.71 -5.48
CA LEU A 50 -0.46 2.17 -4.17
C LEU A 50 -0.35 0.64 -4.16
N TRP A 51 -0.89 -0.02 -5.19
CA TRP A 51 -0.80 -1.47 -5.34
C TRP A 51 0.66 -1.97 -5.45
N ARG A 52 1.52 -1.27 -6.20
CA ARG A 52 2.96 -1.61 -6.29
C ARG A 52 3.68 -1.47 -4.96
N ILE A 53 3.31 -0.48 -4.14
CA ILE A 53 3.90 -0.29 -2.81
C ILE A 53 3.45 -1.43 -1.88
N GLN A 54 2.16 -1.76 -1.85
CA GLN A 54 1.63 -2.87 -1.05
C GLN A 54 2.33 -4.19 -1.42
N ASN A 55 2.49 -4.50 -2.72
CA ASN A 55 3.19 -5.71 -3.16
C ASN A 55 4.66 -5.74 -2.69
N ARG A 56 5.37 -4.61 -2.76
CA ARG A 56 6.74 -4.52 -2.24
C ARG A 56 6.82 -4.69 -0.72
N ILE A 57 5.83 -4.21 0.02
CA ILE A 57 5.77 -4.42 1.48
C ILE A 57 5.59 -5.92 1.78
N THR A 58 4.69 -6.59 1.05
CA THR A 58 4.49 -8.04 1.17
C THR A 58 5.80 -8.81 0.91
N GLU A 59 6.53 -8.52 -0.16
CA GLU A 59 7.83 -9.15 -0.47
C GLU A 59 8.87 -8.96 0.65
N ILE A 60 8.91 -7.77 1.26
CA ILE A 60 9.81 -7.48 2.39
C ILE A 60 9.42 -8.31 3.62
N LYS A 61 8.12 -8.43 3.92
CA LYS A 61 7.61 -9.22 5.05
C LYS A 61 7.90 -10.71 4.87
N GLU A 62 7.75 -11.24 3.66
CA GLU A 62 8.08 -12.63 3.34
C GLU A 62 9.58 -12.88 3.54
N THR A 63 10.43 -12.02 3.00
CA THR A 63 11.90 -12.13 3.16
C THR A 63 12.31 -12.07 4.64
N ALA A 64 11.72 -11.16 5.41
CA ALA A 64 12.02 -11.00 6.84
C ALA A 64 11.49 -12.15 7.72
N SER A 65 10.58 -12.97 7.21
CA SER A 65 10.00 -14.12 7.91
C SER A 65 10.73 -15.44 7.64
N GLU A 66 11.61 -15.47 6.62
CA GLU A 66 12.41 -16.64 6.23
C GLU A 66 13.80 -16.71 6.93
N GLU A 67 14.22 -15.63 7.61
CA GLU A 67 15.48 -15.53 8.39
C GLU A 67 15.31 -15.86 9.88
#